data_AF-A0A0G1T6B6-F1
#
_entry.id   AF-A0A0G1T6B6-F1
#
_cell.length_a   1.000
_cell.length_b   1.000
_cell.length_c   1.000
_cell.angle_alpha   90.00
_cell.angle_beta   90.00
_cell.angle_gamma   90.00
#
_symmetry.space_group_name_H-M   'P 1'
#
loop_
_entity.id
_entity.type
_entity.pdbx_description
1 polymer ?
#
loop_
_entity_poly.entity_id
_entity_poly.type
_entity_poly.pdbx_seq_one_letter_code
_entity_poly.pdbx_strand_id
1 'polypeptide(L)'
;MNVYKFIGLVFLLIGMYGMVRTAINFLVLPKYPTAGVLSFDVFGSNPNVEFAQKETDCFYPRAFYDDAGTTRDPNENELTQVIREQDHCVANIDETRANTKVNDISVSAFFLTLGAGVLMAVAQPLARKQKPAS
;
A
#
# COMPACT_ATOMS: atom_id res chain seq x y z
N MET A 1 -11.07 -31.83 -5.82
CA MET A 1 -11.55 -30.45 -5.64
C MET A 1 -11.67 -29.81 -7.02
N ASN A 2 -12.82 -29.22 -7.40
CA ASN A 2 -12.97 -28.57 -8.71
C ASN A 2 -12.00 -27.40 -8.85
N VAL A 3 -11.40 -27.23 -10.02
CA VAL A 3 -10.40 -26.19 -10.32
C VAL A 3 -10.89 -24.79 -9.90
N TYR A 4 -12.15 -24.46 -10.17
CA TYR A 4 -12.74 -23.18 -9.78
C TYR A 4 -12.88 -23.01 -8.25
N LYS A 5 -13.17 -24.08 -7.51
CA LYS A 5 -13.22 -24.03 -6.04
C LYS A 5 -11.82 -23.85 -5.46
N PHE A 6 -10.81 -24.48 -6.07
CA PHE A 6 -9.42 -24.27 -5.70
C PHE A 6 -8.99 -22.81 -5.95
N ILE A 7 -9.29 -22.26 -7.14
CA ILE A 7 -8.98 -20.86 -7.48
C ILE A 7 -9.69 -19.89 -6.52
N GLY A 8 -10.98 -20.10 -6.26
CA GLY A 8 -11.74 -19.27 -5.31
C GLY A 8 -11.16 -19.31 -3.90
N LEU A 9 -10.75 -20.50 -3.43
CA LEU A 9 -10.08 -20.67 -2.15
C LEU A 9 -8.73 -19.91 -2.11
N VAL A 10 -7.93 -19.99 -3.17
CA VAL A 10 -6.65 -19.27 -3.26
C VAL A 10 -6.85 -17.76 -3.16
N PHE A 11 -7.79 -17.17 -3.91
CA PHE A 11 -8.07 -15.74 -3.81
C PHE A 11 -8.57 -15.34 -2.41
N LEU A 12 -9.44 -16.16 -1.81
CA LEU A 12 -9.94 -15.89 -0.47
C LEU A 12 -8.81 -15.93 0.58
N LEU A 13 -7.87 -16.89 0.47
CA LEU A 13 -6.69 -16.96 1.34
C LEU A 13 -5.76 -15.75 1.17
N ILE A 14 -5.50 -15.31 -0.07
CA ILE A 14 -4.69 -14.11 -0.34
C ILE A 14 -5.36 -12.87 0.26
N GLY A 15 -6.67 -12.71 0.07
CA GLY A 15 -7.43 -11.60 0.62
C GLY A 15 -7.44 -11.58 2.16
N MET A 16 -7.60 -12.75 2.80
CA MET A 16 -7.52 -12.87 4.25
C MET A 16 -6.12 -12.53 4.78
N TYR A 17 -5.07 -13.05 4.13
CA TYR A 17 -3.69 -12.72 4.49
C TYR A 17 -3.43 -11.21 4.40
N GLY A 18 -3.84 -10.59 3.29
CA GLY A 18 -3.74 -9.14 3.08
C GLY A 18 -4.44 -8.34 4.17
N MET A 19 -5.68 -8.72 4.51
CA MET A 19 -6.47 -8.05 5.54
C MET A 19 -5.87 -8.19 6.94
N VAL A 20 -5.41 -9.38 7.31
CA VAL A 20 -4.75 -9.63 8.61
C VAL A 20 -3.49 -8.78 8.73
N ARG A 21 -2.65 -8.76 7.69
CA ARG A 21 -1.43 -7.93 7.68
C ARG A 21 -1.73 -6.44 7.74
N THR A 22 -2.75 -5.99 7.01
CA THR A 22 -3.23 -4.59 7.07
C THR A 22 -3.67 -4.22 8.48
N ALA A 23 -4.42 -5.10 9.14
CA ALA A 23 -4.86 -4.89 10.52
C ALA A 23 -3.68 -4.85 11.51
N ILE A 24 -2.70 -5.75 11.36
CA ILE A 24 -1.47 -5.74 12.18
C ILE A 24 -0.71 -4.42 11.97
N ASN A 25 -0.52 -3.98 10.72
CA ASN A 25 0.16 -2.73 10.41
C ASN A 25 -0.57 -1.52 11.01
N PHE A 26 -1.90 -1.55 11.06
CA PHE A 26 -2.70 -0.48 11.64
C PHE A 26 -2.64 -0.44 13.17
N LEU A 27 -2.57 -1.60 13.83
CA LEU A 27 -2.66 -1.70 15.29
C LEU A 27 -1.30 -1.69 15.99
N VAL A 28 -0.25 -2.22 15.33
CA VAL A 28 1.05 -2.45 15.96
C VAL A 28 2.06 -1.37 15.61
N LEU A 29 1.99 -0.81 14.39
CA LEU A 29 2.98 0.15 13.94
C LEU A 29 2.54 1.59 14.26
N PRO A 30 3.45 2.46 14.73
CA PRO A 30 3.12 3.85 15.02
C PRO A 30 2.78 4.65 13.76
N LYS A 31 3.36 4.27 12.61
CA LYS A 31 3.06 4.81 11.29
C LYS A 31 2.89 3.65 10.32
N TYR A 32 1.89 3.76 9.43
CA TYR A 32 1.67 2.74 8.41
C TYR A 32 2.89 2.64 7.49
N PRO A 33 3.32 1.45 7.06
CA PRO A 33 4.48 1.31 6.19
C PRO A 33 4.22 1.94 4.83
N THR A 34 5.29 2.45 4.20
CA THR A 34 5.26 2.93 2.81
C THR A 34 5.18 1.78 1.81
N ALA A 35 5.71 0.60 2.17
CA ALA A 35 5.59 -0.62 1.38
C ALA A 35 4.24 -1.33 1.62
N GLY A 36 3.57 -1.71 0.53
CA GLY A 36 2.31 -2.44 0.57
C GLY A 36 2.46 -3.90 1.01
N VAL A 37 1.40 -4.42 1.62
CA VAL A 37 1.31 -5.81 2.12
C VAL A 37 1.27 -6.82 0.99
N LEU A 38 0.50 -6.51 -0.05
CA LEU A 38 0.37 -7.30 -1.26
C LEU A 38 0.99 -6.52 -2.41
N SER A 39 2.29 -6.74 -2.63
CA SER A 39 3.11 -6.06 -3.65
C SER A 39 2.83 -6.57 -5.07
N PHE A 40 1.60 -7.02 -5.35
CA PHE A 40 1.21 -7.46 -6.67
C PHE A 40 0.77 -6.25 -7.47
N ASP A 41 1.48 -5.96 -8.55
CA ASP A 41 1.12 -4.88 -9.47
C ASP A 41 -0.06 -5.32 -10.38
N VAL A 42 -1.21 -5.64 -9.77
CA VAL A 42 -2.39 -6.17 -10.48
C VAL A 42 -3.14 -5.05 -11.22
N PHE A 43 -2.99 -3.80 -10.77
CA PHE A 43 -3.71 -2.63 -11.28
C PHE A 43 -2.79 -1.49 -11.74
N GLY A 44 -1.48 -1.72 -11.87
CA GLY A 44 -0.53 -0.74 -12.42
C GLY A 44 -0.30 0.46 -11.51
N SER A 45 -0.16 0.25 -10.20
CA SER A 45 -0.06 1.36 -9.23
C SER A 45 0.88 1.04 -8.06
N ASN A 46 2.15 0.83 -8.35
CA ASN A 46 3.26 1.65 -7.82
C ASN A 46 4.61 1.07 -8.26
N PRO A 47 5.43 1.79 -9.05
CA PRO A 47 6.81 1.37 -9.34
C PRO A 47 7.76 1.51 -8.14
N ASN A 48 7.31 2.04 -6.99
CA ASN A 48 8.15 2.34 -5.83
C ASN A 48 8.27 1.19 -4.81
N VAL A 49 8.02 -0.06 -5.21
CA VAL A 49 8.06 -1.24 -4.31
C VAL A 49 9.47 -1.52 -3.77
N GLU A 50 10.51 -0.94 -4.36
CA GLU A 50 11.86 -1.44 -4.10
C GLU A 50 12.50 -0.93 -2.80
N PHE A 51 12.06 0.22 -2.24
CA PHE A 51 12.60 0.71 -0.97
C PHE A 51 11.53 1.41 -0.14
N ALA A 52 11.18 0.84 1.02
CA ALA A 52 10.34 1.50 2.01
C ALA A 52 11.00 2.80 2.48
N GLN A 53 10.52 3.94 1.98
CA GLN A 53 11.07 5.25 2.33
C GLN A 53 10.88 5.52 3.82
N LYS A 54 11.95 5.99 4.46
CA LYS A 54 11.99 6.39 5.87
C LYS A 54 12.14 7.90 5.98
N GLU A 55 11.60 8.48 7.05
CA GLU A 55 11.80 9.91 7.35
C GLU A 55 13.27 10.28 7.54
N THR A 56 14.12 9.33 7.94
CA THR A 56 15.57 9.50 8.01
C THR A 56 16.21 9.78 6.66
N ASP A 57 15.56 9.34 5.57
CA ASP A 57 16.04 9.57 4.20
C ASP A 57 15.80 11.03 3.76
N CYS A 58 14.99 11.79 4.50
CA CYS A 58 14.78 13.22 4.29
C CYS A 58 15.91 14.09 4.87
N PHE A 59 16.91 13.51 5.52
CA PHE A 59 18.08 14.25 6.01
C PHE A 59 19.14 14.38 4.91
N TYR A 60 19.30 15.59 4.39
CA TYR A 60 20.30 15.90 3.37
C TYR A 60 21.41 16.78 3.96
N PRO A 61 22.60 16.22 4.27
CA PRO A 61 23.71 17.05 4.73
C PRO A 61 24.11 18.04 3.63
N ARG A 62 24.02 19.34 3.93
CA ARG A 62 24.43 20.42 3.04
C ARG A 62 25.56 21.23 3.64
N ALA A 63 26.58 21.50 2.83
CA ALA A 63 27.63 22.45 3.14
C ALA A 63 27.29 23.79 2.51
N PHE A 64 27.39 24.87 3.29
CA PHE A 64 27.24 26.24 2.82
C PHE A 64 28.62 26.87 2.71
N TYR A 65 28.83 27.66 1.66
CA TYR A 65 30.11 28.33 1.40
C TYR A 65 29.93 29.85 1.40
N ASP A 66 30.97 30.56 1.82
CA ASP A 66 31.07 32.01 1.64
C ASP A 66 31.64 32.36 0.25
N ASP A 67 31.74 33.67 -0.05
CA ASP A 67 32.28 34.15 -1.33
C ASP A 67 33.76 33.81 -1.53
N ALA A 68 34.47 33.45 -0.45
CA ALA A 68 35.86 33.00 -0.48
C ALA A 68 36.00 31.48 -0.65
N GLY A 69 34.88 30.74 -0.73
CA GLY A 69 34.85 29.29 -0.87
C GLY A 69 35.14 28.52 0.42
N THR A 70 35.07 29.17 1.59
CA THR A 70 35.21 28.52 2.88
C THR A 70 33.85 28.08 3.42
N THR A 71 33.81 26.95 4.14
CA THR A 71 32.58 26.44 4.74
C THR A 71 32.11 27.37 5.85
N ARG A 72 30.83 27.71 5.84
CA ARG A 72 30.18 28.55 6.84
C ARG A 72 28.87 27.94 7.33
N ASP A 73 28.34 28.51 8.40
CA ASP A 73 26.99 28.22 8.85
C ASP A 73 25.94 28.80 7.87
N PRO A 74 24.77 28.15 7.74
CA PRO A 74 23.67 28.66 6.92
C PRO A 74 23.16 29.99 7.45
N ASN A 75 22.77 30.88 6.53
CA ASN A 75 21.99 32.06 6.91
C ASN A 75 20.52 31.68 7.18
N GLU A 76 19.73 32.61 7.71
CA GLU A 76 18.34 32.35 8.10
C GLU A 76 17.45 31.89 6.92
N ASN A 77 17.68 32.45 5.72
CA ASN A 77 16.93 32.08 4.52
C ASN A 77 17.29 30.67 4.02
N GLU A 78 18.57 30.32 4.03
CA GLU A 78 19.07 28.99 3.67
C GLU A 78 18.58 27.94 4.66
N LEU A 79 18.62 28.23 5.95
CA LEU A 79 18.08 27.35 6.99
C LEU A 79 16.57 27.12 6.78
N THR A 80 15.83 28.17 6.48
CA THR A 80 14.39 28.07 6.18
C THR A 80 14.13 27.21 4.94
N GLN A 81 14.95 27.30 3.90
CA GLN A 81 14.84 26.44 2.72
C GLN A 81 15.11 24.97 3.06
N VAL A 82 16.15 24.70 3.86
CA VAL A 82 16.47 23.33 4.31
C VAL A 82 15.29 22.71 5.06
N ILE A 83 14.71 23.46 6.00
CA ILE A 83 13.55 23.02 6.78
C ILE A 83 12.36 22.76 5.85
N ARG A 84 12.08 23.68 4.93
CA ARG A 84 10.95 23.55 3.98
C ARG A 84 11.08 22.33 3.09
N GLU A 85 12.29 22.02 2.61
CA GLU A 85 12.53 20.82 1.80
C GLU A 85 12.40 19.54 2.62
N GLN A 86 12.88 19.56 3.87
CA GLN A 86 12.70 18.45 4.80
C GLN A 86 11.22 18.19 5.07
N ASP A 87 10.44 19.23 5.34
CA ASP A 87 9.00 19.14 5.57
C ASP A 87 8.27 18.59 4.34
N HIS A 88 8.63 19.05 3.14
CA HIS A 88 8.07 18.54 1.90
C HIS A 88 8.39 17.06 1.68
N CYS A 89 9.60 16.62 2.02
CA CYS A 89 9.98 15.21 1.93
C CYS A 89 9.14 14.35 2.89
N VAL A 90 8.99 14.78 4.15
CA VAL A 90 8.17 14.07 5.14
C VAL A 90 6.70 14.02 4.70
N ALA A 91 6.17 15.11 4.16
CA ALA A 91 4.79 15.16 3.65
C ALA A 91 4.54 14.16 2.51
N ASN A 92 5.48 14.04 1.56
CA ASN A 92 5.40 13.04 0.48
C ASN A 92 5.41 11.60 1.01
N ILE A 93 6.20 11.33 2.05
CA ILE A 93 6.22 10.02 2.71
C ILE A 93 4.87 9.74 3.36
N ASP A 94 4.28 10.72 4.05
CA ASP A 94 2.97 10.56 4.69
C ASP A 94 1.84 10.33 3.68
N GLU A 95 1.87 11.04 2.54
CA GLU A 95 0.95 10.79 1.43
C GLU A 95 1.11 9.36 0.89
N THR A 96 2.34 8.90 0.72
CA THR A 96 2.62 7.53 0.28
C THR A 96 2.04 6.51 1.25
N ARG A 97 2.19 6.71 2.57
CA ARG A 97 1.60 5.82 3.58
C ARG A 97 0.07 5.78 3.51
N ALA A 98 -0.55 6.93 3.32
CA ALA A 98 -2.01 7.03 3.18
C ALA A 98 -2.50 6.25 1.94
N ASN A 99 -1.81 6.41 0.81
CA ASN A 99 -2.11 5.71 -0.43
C ASN A 99 -1.89 4.20 -0.29
N THR A 100 -0.77 3.77 0.30
CA THR A 100 -0.47 2.35 0.56
C THR A 100 -1.52 1.72 1.46
N LYS A 101 -1.95 2.41 2.52
CA LYS A 101 -3.03 1.94 3.39
C LYS A 101 -4.33 1.69 2.64
N VAL A 102 -4.76 2.66 1.81
CA VAL A 102 -5.98 2.52 1.01
C VAL A 102 -5.85 1.37 0.01
N ASN A 103 -4.69 1.24 -0.62
CA ASN A 103 -4.40 0.17 -1.58
C ASN A 103 -4.43 -1.22 -0.92
N ASP A 104 -3.81 -1.39 0.24
CA ASP A 104 -3.80 -2.67 0.95
C ASP A 104 -5.22 -3.12 1.34
N ILE A 105 -6.06 -2.17 1.78
CA ILE A 105 -7.48 -2.43 2.08
C ILE A 105 -8.24 -2.83 0.81
N SER A 106 -8.10 -2.06 -0.27
CA SER A 106 -8.86 -2.28 -1.50
C SER A 106 -8.49 -3.59 -2.18
N VAL A 107 -7.20 -3.90 -2.28
CA VAL A 107 -6.70 -5.15 -2.88
C VAL A 107 -7.11 -6.37 -2.04
N SER A 108 -7.02 -6.27 -0.70
CA SER A 108 -7.48 -7.34 0.19
C SER A 108 -8.99 -7.58 0.03
N ALA A 109 -9.80 -6.52 0.01
CA ALA A 109 -11.24 -6.61 -0.19
C ALA A 109 -11.59 -7.17 -1.58
N PHE A 110 -10.86 -6.76 -2.62
CA PHE A 110 -11.01 -7.30 -3.97
C PHE A 110 -10.79 -8.82 -3.99
N PHE A 111 -9.70 -9.32 -3.40
CA PHE A 111 -9.44 -10.76 -3.38
C PHE A 111 -10.42 -11.55 -2.52
N LEU A 112 -10.88 -10.99 -1.39
CA LEU A 112 -11.93 -11.59 -0.58
C LEU A 112 -13.24 -11.71 -1.34
N THR A 113 -13.69 -10.62 -1.98
CA THR A 113 -14.95 -10.60 -2.75
C THR A 113 -14.87 -11.48 -3.99
N LEU A 114 -13.75 -11.47 -4.70
CA LEU A 114 -13.50 -12.34 -5.85
C LEU A 114 -13.49 -13.82 -5.43
N GLY A 115 -12.77 -14.17 -4.37
CA GLY A 115 -12.70 -15.54 -3.85
C GLY A 115 -14.07 -16.06 -3.39
N ALA A 116 -14.78 -15.26 -2.59
CA ALA A 116 -16.14 -15.59 -2.15
C ALA A 116 -17.12 -15.71 -3.33
N GLY A 117 -17.04 -14.78 -4.29
CA GLY A 117 -17.88 -14.78 -5.49
C GLY A 117 -17.68 -16.04 -6.35
N VAL A 118 -16.42 -16.44 -6.59
CA VAL A 118 -16.11 -17.67 -7.34
C VAL A 118 -16.63 -18.90 -6.60
N LEU A 119 -16.47 -18.96 -5.27
CA LEU A 119 -16.98 -20.09 -4.47
C LEU A 119 -18.52 -20.17 -4.49
N MET A 120 -19.21 -19.03 -4.40
CA MET A 120 -20.68 -18.98 -4.43
C MET A 120 -21.26 -19.21 -5.82
N ALA A 121 -20.64 -18.71 -6.88
CA ALA A 121 -21.07 -18.94 -8.27
C ALA A 121 -20.98 -20.43 -8.66
N VAL A 122 -19.96 -21.14 -8.18
CA VAL A 122 -19.82 -22.59 -8.39
C VAL A 122 -20.73 -23.40 -7.45
N ALA A 123 -21.22 -22.78 -6.37
CA ALA A 123 -22.15 -23.39 -5.41
C ALA A 123 -23.64 -23.19 -5.78
N GLN A 124 -23.96 -22.68 -6.98
CA GLN A 124 -25.32 -22.75 -7.52
C GLN A 124 -25.53 -24.02 -8.35
N PRO A 125 -25.98 -25.15 -7.76
CA PRO A 125 -26.66 -26.17 -8.53
C PRO A 125 -28.11 -25.71 -8.77
N LEU A 126 -28.49 -25.53 -10.04
CA LEU A 126 -29.79 -25.95 -10.56
C LEU A 126 -31.09 -25.39 -9.92
N ALA A 127 -31.10 -24.25 -9.21
CA ALA A 127 -32.37 -23.57 -8.86
C ALA A 127 -33.13 -23.03 -10.10
N ARG A 128 -32.58 -23.23 -11.31
CA ARG A 128 -33.20 -22.88 -12.60
C ARG A 128 -33.82 -24.06 -13.35
N LYS A 129 -34.11 -25.18 -12.68
CA LYS A 129 -34.97 -26.26 -13.23
C LYS A 129 -36.06 -26.66 -12.24
N GLN A 130 -37.04 -25.79 -12.00
CA GLN A 130 -38.36 -26.22 -11.56
C GLN A 130 -39.41 -25.15 -11.88
N LYS A 131 -39.89 -25.16 -13.11
CA LYS A 131 -41.30 -24.87 -13.38
C LYS A 131 -41.83 -25.94 -14.33
N PRO A 132 -42.31 -27.09 -13.82
CA PRO A 132 -43.33 -27.85 -14.51
C PRO A 132 -44.69 -27.27 -14.10
N ALA A 133 -45.40 -26.67 -15.05
CA ALA A 133 -46.83 -26.39 -14.98
C ALA A 133 -47.26 -26.27 -16.45
N SER A 134 -47.66 -27.37 -17.08
CA SER A 134 -49.05 -27.85 -17.17
C SER A 134 -49.91 -26.89 -17.96
#